data_AF-A0A832FR69-F1
#
_entry.id   AF-A0A832FR69-F1
#
_cell.length_a   1.000
_cell.length_b   1.000
_cell.length_c   1.000
_cell.angle_alpha   90.00
_cell.angle_beta   90.00
_cell.angle_gamma   90.00
#
_symmetry.space_group_name_H-M   'P 1'
#
loop_
_entity.id
_entity.type
_entity.pdbx_description
1 polymer ?
#
loop_
_entity_poly.entity_id
_entity_poly.type
_entity_poly.pdbx_seq_one_letter_code
_entity_poly.pdbx_strand_id
1 'polypeptide(L)'
;KCAEYFVRVANFLDELLVKVYGLQPYYNVKSVEDLVGHLVVGLAPHTSVGILGRIIGFTSLNVCYAHPVWHSAKRRDCDGDEDALMLALDTFLNFSRKYLPAQIGGIMDAPLLLISVVNPREVQRQAHDFDVAGAYPLEFYEKTLEKVEAKHVSPLIDLIEYRLGTEAQFEGFRFTVPVSNINMGVEESAYKRFKTMVEKLNGQLALAEKIEAVDARKVALKVLTRHFIRDIAGNLRAFSTQGFRCKACNKRFRRIPLRGKCPQCGGELTLTVYRGGIEKYLEAAEHIIKKYGLPKYYAQRVALVKDEINSLFESRKPRQISLTDFA
;
A
#
# COMPACT_ATOMS: atom_id res chain seq x y z
N LYS A 1 -12.32 -6.69 -11.63
CA LYS A 1 -11.99 -5.30 -11.24
C LYS A 1 -11.23 -4.51 -12.31
N CYS A 2 -9.93 -4.77 -12.56
CA CYS A 2 -9.17 -4.02 -13.57
C CYS A 2 -9.80 -4.18 -14.97
N ALA A 3 -10.15 -5.40 -15.36
CA ALA A 3 -10.77 -5.66 -16.65
C ALA A 3 -12.14 -4.96 -16.82
N GLU A 4 -13.02 -5.02 -15.81
CA GLU A 4 -14.31 -4.30 -15.83
C GLU A 4 -14.13 -2.78 -15.92
N TYR A 5 -13.04 -2.25 -15.33
CA TYR A 5 -12.66 -0.85 -15.51
C TYR A 5 -12.21 -0.59 -16.95
N PHE A 6 -11.38 -1.45 -17.52
CA PHE A 6 -10.93 -1.33 -18.92
C PHE A 6 -12.06 -1.47 -19.93
N VAL A 7 -13.09 -2.28 -19.70
CA VAL A 7 -14.29 -2.30 -20.56
C VAL A 7 -14.94 -0.92 -20.59
N ARG A 8 -15.04 -0.24 -19.45
CA ARG A 8 -15.58 1.13 -19.38
C ARG A 8 -14.68 2.14 -20.09
N VAL A 9 -13.36 2.03 -19.93
CA VAL A 9 -12.40 2.90 -20.61
C VAL A 9 -12.43 2.65 -22.13
N ALA A 10 -12.49 1.40 -22.58
CA ALA A 10 -12.60 1.05 -23.99
C ALA A 10 -13.86 1.65 -24.63
N ASN A 11 -15.02 1.50 -23.97
CA ASN A 11 -16.27 2.12 -24.42
C ASN A 11 -16.19 3.65 -24.46
N PHE A 12 -15.55 4.26 -23.46
CA PHE A 12 -15.28 5.70 -23.47
C PHE A 12 -14.41 6.12 -24.66
N LEU A 13 -13.36 5.37 -24.97
CA LEU A 13 -12.47 5.68 -26.10
C LEU A 13 -13.18 5.51 -27.44
N ASP A 14 -14.02 4.50 -27.59
CA ASP A 14 -14.83 4.32 -28.80
C ASP A 14 -15.83 5.47 -28.98
N GLU A 15 -16.53 5.87 -27.91
CA GLU A 15 -17.40 7.05 -27.96
C GLU A 15 -16.61 8.33 -28.27
N LEU A 16 -15.42 8.50 -27.71
CA LEU A 16 -14.53 9.63 -27.96
C LEU A 16 -14.11 9.67 -29.44
N LEU A 17 -13.71 8.53 -30.01
CA LEU A 17 -13.36 8.40 -31.42
C LEU A 17 -14.52 8.78 -32.33
N VAL A 18 -15.72 8.25 -32.06
CA VAL A 18 -16.90 8.51 -32.91
C VAL A 18 -17.41 9.94 -32.76
N LYS A 19 -17.66 10.40 -31.52
CA LYS A 19 -18.37 11.65 -31.27
C LYS A 19 -17.48 12.89 -31.40
N VAL A 20 -16.18 12.78 -31.08
CA VAL A 20 -15.26 13.94 -31.09
C VAL A 20 -14.36 13.92 -32.31
N TYR A 21 -13.80 12.76 -32.66
CA TYR A 21 -12.85 12.65 -33.76
C TYR A 21 -13.48 12.24 -35.10
N GLY A 22 -14.74 11.81 -35.13
CA GLY A 22 -15.42 11.35 -36.35
C GLY A 22 -14.81 10.07 -36.95
N LEU A 23 -14.11 9.28 -36.12
CA LEU A 23 -13.45 8.04 -36.52
C LEU A 23 -14.32 6.83 -36.16
N GLN A 24 -13.98 5.67 -36.73
CA GLN A 24 -14.60 4.40 -36.36
C GLN A 24 -14.18 3.99 -34.93
N PRO A 25 -15.03 3.26 -34.20
CA PRO A 25 -14.65 2.68 -32.91
C PRO A 25 -13.47 1.70 -33.09
N TYR A 26 -12.61 1.61 -32.09
CA TYR A 26 -11.39 0.80 -32.13
C TYR A 26 -11.52 -0.50 -31.33
N TYR A 27 -12.04 -0.43 -30.10
CA TYR A 27 -12.09 -1.58 -29.19
C TYR A 27 -13.31 -2.46 -29.44
N ASN A 28 -14.51 -1.87 -29.53
CA ASN A 28 -15.81 -2.54 -29.68
C ASN A 28 -16.01 -3.69 -28.67
N VAL A 29 -15.57 -3.47 -27.45
CA VAL A 29 -15.52 -4.46 -26.36
C VAL A 29 -16.89 -4.57 -25.69
N LYS A 30 -17.47 -5.77 -25.64
CA LYS A 30 -18.76 -6.05 -24.98
C LYS A 30 -18.57 -6.79 -23.67
N SER A 31 -17.59 -7.69 -23.62
CA SER A 31 -17.26 -8.45 -22.42
C SER A 31 -15.79 -8.31 -22.06
N VAL A 32 -15.40 -8.85 -20.90
CA VAL A 32 -14.02 -8.77 -20.42
C VAL A 32 -13.08 -9.57 -21.33
N GLU A 33 -13.56 -10.65 -21.92
CA GLU A 33 -12.81 -11.54 -22.80
C GLU A 33 -12.36 -10.85 -24.09
N ASP A 34 -13.14 -9.88 -24.59
CA ASP A 34 -12.81 -9.10 -25.79
C ASP A 34 -11.55 -8.24 -25.59
N LEU A 35 -11.14 -7.98 -24.34
CA LEU A 35 -9.92 -7.22 -24.05
C LEU A 35 -8.63 -8.05 -24.32
N VAL A 36 -8.72 -9.37 -24.50
CA VAL A 36 -7.56 -10.22 -24.78
C VAL A 36 -6.94 -9.85 -26.13
N GLY A 37 -5.62 -9.66 -26.15
CA GLY A 37 -4.87 -9.25 -27.33
C GLY A 37 -4.68 -7.73 -27.45
N HIS A 38 -5.51 -6.92 -26.77
CA HIS A 38 -5.29 -5.48 -26.75
C HIS A 38 -4.04 -5.10 -25.95
N LEU A 39 -3.44 -3.98 -26.37
CA LEU A 39 -2.22 -3.46 -25.79
C LEU A 39 -2.50 -2.55 -24.59
N VAL A 40 -1.66 -2.70 -23.58
CA VAL A 40 -1.66 -1.90 -22.36
C VAL A 40 -0.28 -1.28 -22.16
N VAL A 41 -0.24 -0.16 -21.46
CA VAL A 41 0.99 0.48 -20.99
C VAL A 41 1.05 0.29 -19.50
N GLY A 42 2.08 -0.41 -19.02
CA GLY A 42 2.43 -0.44 -17.61
C GLY A 42 3.38 0.70 -17.27
N LEU A 43 3.09 1.43 -16.21
CA LEU A 43 3.90 2.55 -15.75
C LEU A 43 4.07 2.47 -14.23
N ALA A 44 5.32 2.40 -13.80
CA ALA A 44 5.65 2.42 -12.39
C ALA A 44 5.60 3.86 -11.85
N PRO A 45 5.00 4.06 -10.66
CA PRO A 45 5.31 5.20 -9.81
C PRO A 45 6.81 5.51 -9.74
N HIS A 46 7.12 6.79 -9.70
CA HIS A 46 8.45 7.39 -9.75
C HIS A 46 9.22 7.09 -11.04
N THR A 47 8.53 6.80 -12.14
CA THR A 47 9.15 6.66 -13.47
C THR A 47 8.40 7.47 -14.52
N SER A 48 9.01 7.67 -15.69
CA SER A 48 8.40 8.39 -16.83
C SER A 48 8.41 7.59 -18.13
N VAL A 49 8.70 6.30 -18.04
CA VAL A 49 8.82 5.38 -19.17
C VAL A 49 7.80 4.27 -19.01
N GLY A 50 6.80 4.26 -19.89
CA GLY A 50 5.82 3.20 -19.96
C GLY A 50 6.37 2.00 -20.72
N ILE A 51 6.04 0.80 -20.28
CA ILE A 51 6.38 -0.44 -20.97
C ILE A 51 5.11 -1.01 -21.60
N LEU A 52 5.16 -1.28 -22.90
CA LEU A 52 4.06 -1.89 -23.61
C LEU A 52 3.89 -3.35 -23.17
N GLY A 53 2.65 -3.78 -23.00
CA GLY A 53 2.26 -5.14 -22.68
C GLY A 53 1.04 -5.55 -23.48
N ARG A 54 0.79 -6.87 -23.55
CA ARG A 54 -0.40 -7.43 -24.20
C ARG A 54 -1.20 -8.21 -23.18
N ILE A 55 -2.52 -7.98 -23.16
CA ILE A 55 -3.43 -8.75 -22.30
C ILE A 55 -3.54 -10.16 -22.87
N ILE A 56 -3.29 -11.17 -22.05
CA ILE A 56 -3.41 -12.60 -22.44
C ILE A 56 -4.46 -13.36 -21.61
N GLY A 57 -5.01 -12.75 -20.57
CA GLY A 57 -5.98 -13.38 -19.68
C GLY A 57 -6.23 -12.56 -18.43
N PHE A 58 -7.07 -13.10 -17.54
CA PHE A 58 -7.52 -12.45 -16.32
C PHE A 58 -7.41 -13.37 -15.10
N THR A 59 -7.29 -12.75 -13.93
CA THR A 59 -7.29 -13.41 -12.63
C THR A 59 -8.40 -12.84 -11.76
N SER A 60 -8.96 -13.65 -10.84
CA SER A 60 -9.88 -13.17 -9.81
C SER A 60 -9.16 -12.44 -8.66
N LEU A 61 -7.84 -12.60 -8.56
CA LEU A 61 -7.03 -12.00 -7.51
C LEU A 61 -6.73 -10.51 -7.81
N ASN A 62 -6.50 -9.74 -6.75
CA ASN A 62 -6.17 -8.32 -6.86
C ASN A 62 -4.65 -8.11 -7.09
N VAL A 63 -4.08 -8.75 -8.11
CA VAL A 63 -2.66 -8.70 -8.46
C VAL A 63 -2.46 -8.63 -9.98
N CYS A 64 -1.34 -8.05 -10.43
CA CYS A 64 -0.95 -8.05 -11.83
C CYS A 64 0.12 -9.12 -12.08
N TYR A 65 -0.29 -10.21 -12.74
CA TYR A 65 0.66 -11.21 -13.24
C TYR A 65 1.29 -10.73 -14.54
N ALA A 66 2.62 -10.79 -14.59
CA ALA A 66 3.38 -10.57 -15.79
C ALA A 66 4.73 -11.28 -15.67
N HIS A 67 5.44 -11.37 -16.79
CA HIS A 67 6.78 -11.91 -16.82
C HIS A 67 7.73 -11.07 -15.92
N PRO A 68 8.64 -11.68 -15.13
CA PRO A 68 9.53 -10.94 -14.22
C PRO A 68 10.34 -9.85 -14.93
N VAL A 69 10.81 -10.13 -16.15
CA VAL A 69 11.55 -9.16 -16.98
C VAL A 69 10.67 -7.95 -17.35
N TRP A 70 9.36 -8.13 -17.56
CA TRP A 70 8.43 -7.02 -17.83
C TRP A 70 8.21 -6.16 -16.58
N HIS A 71 8.15 -6.77 -15.39
CA HIS A 71 8.14 -6.04 -14.11
C HIS A 71 9.43 -5.26 -13.90
N SER A 72 10.58 -5.91 -14.05
CA SER A 72 11.88 -5.24 -13.88
C SER A 72 12.15 -4.14 -14.93
N ALA A 73 11.63 -4.27 -16.15
CA ALA A 73 11.71 -3.21 -17.16
C ALA A 73 11.01 -1.92 -16.72
N LYS A 74 9.95 -2.04 -15.90
CA LYS A 74 9.26 -0.90 -15.28
C LYS A 74 9.97 -0.38 -14.03
N ARG A 75 11.15 -0.90 -13.67
CA ARG A 75 11.86 -0.60 -12.41
C ARG A 75 11.08 -1.03 -11.15
N ARG A 76 10.46 -2.22 -11.22
CA ARG A 76 9.70 -2.81 -10.10
C ARG A 76 10.49 -3.92 -9.44
N ASP A 77 10.61 -3.83 -8.12
CA ASP A 77 11.36 -4.79 -7.31
C ASP A 77 10.46 -5.96 -6.87
N CYS A 78 9.13 -5.79 -6.98
CA CYS A 78 8.12 -6.81 -6.70
C CYS A 78 8.08 -7.30 -5.23
N ASP A 79 8.52 -6.48 -4.28
CA ASP A 79 8.50 -6.74 -2.84
C ASP A 79 7.24 -6.18 -2.13
N GLY A 80 6.19 -5.89 -2.92
CA GLY A 80 4.96 -5.23 -2.47
C GLY A 80 4.61 -3.97 -3.27
N ASP A 81 5.36 -3.68 -4.33
CA ASP A 81 5.14 -2.57 -5.23
C ASP A 81 3.76 -2.58 -5.92
N GLU A 82 3.19 -1.40 -6.07
CA GLU A 82 2.00 -1.14 -6.88
C GLU A 82 2.38 -0.56 -8.24
N ASP A 83 1.57 -0.86 -9.26
CA ASP A 83 1.83 -0.47 -10.64
C ASP A 83 0.58 0.10 -11.31
N ALA A 84 0.75 1.02 -12.25
CA ALA A 84 -0.34 1.60 -13.02
C ALA A 84 -0.45 0.91 -14.39
N LEU A 85 -1.66 0.52 -14.77
CA LEU A 85 -1.96 -0.02 -16.09
C LEU A 85 -2.94 0.90 -16.81
N MET A 86 -2.64 1.24 -18.06
CA MET A 86 -3.47 2.06 -18.92
C MET A 86 -3.68 1.34 -20.25
N LEU A 87 -4.83 1.55 -20.91
CA LEU A 87 -5.01 1.08 -22.29
C LEU A 87 -4.08 1.89 -23.21
N ALA A 88 -3.43 1.23 -24.18
CA ALA A 88 -2.43 1.91 -24.99
C ALA A 88 -3.01 3.10 -25.78
N LEU A 89 -4.20 2.96 -26.36
CA LEU A 89 -4.85 4.04 -27.10
C LEU A 89 -5.25 5.22 -26.20
N ASP A 90 -5.65 4.94 -24.96
CA ASP A 90 -5.95 5.98 -23.96
C ASP A 90 -4.73 6.87 -23.72
N THR A 91 -3.58 6.21 -23.50
CA THR A 91 -2.30 6.88 -23.27
C THR A 91 -1.89 7.75 -24.46
N PHE A 92 -2.22 7.36 -25.70
CA PHE A 92 -1.88 8.15 -26.88
C PHE A 92 -2.85 9.32 -27.12
N LEU A 93 -4.16 9.10 -26.93
CA LEU A 93 -5.18 10.10 -27.23
C LEU A 93 -5.30 11.17 -26.15
N ASN A 94 -5.24 10.76 -24.88
CA ASN A 94 -5.62 11.62 -23.75
C ASN A 94 -4.41 12.19 -22.99
N PHE A 95 -3.19 11.80 -23.35
CA PHE A 95 -1.99 12.35 -22.75
C PHE A 95 -1.53 13.64 -23.46
N SER A 96 -1.21 14.67 -22.67
CA SER A 96 -0.49 15.84 -23.15
C SER A 96 0.44 16.38 -22.07
N ARG A 97 1.66 16.76 -22.46
CA ARG A 97 2.60 17.44 -21.55
C ARG A 97 2.05 18.74 -20.99
N LYS A 98 1.08 19.37 -21.67
CA LYS A 98 0.42 20.60 -21.20
C LYS A 98 -0.41 20.39 -19.93
N TYR A 99 -0.82 19.15 -19.64
CA TYR A 99 -1.58 18.81 -18.44
C TYR A 99 -0.68 18.50 -17.24
N LEU A 100 0.64 18.38 -17.44
CA LEU A 100 1.57 18.07 -16.37
C LEU A 100 1.75 19.28 -15.44
N PRO A 101 1.76 19.07 -14.11
CA PRO A 101 1.96 20.16 -13.17
C PRO A 101 3.37 20.75 -13.33
N ALA A 102 3.46 22.08 -13.31
CA ALA A 102 4.73 22.81 -13.45
C ALA A 102 5.68 22.68 -12.24
N GLN A 103 5.27 21.96 -11.19
CA GLN A 103 6.08 21.77 -9.99
C GLN A 103 7.14 20.67 -10.20
N ILE A 104 8.24 20.76 -9.46
CA ILE A 104 9.32 19.76 -9.47
C ILE A 104 8.72 18.40 -9.06
N GLY A 105 8.96 17.37 -9.88
CA GLY A 105 8.40 16.03 -9.68
C GLY A 105 7.09 15.78 -10.43
N GLY A 106 6.46 16.81 -11.01
CA GLY A 106 5.23 16.67 -11.81
C GLY A 106 5.36 15.90 -13.12
N ILE A 107 6.60 15.62 -13.54
CA ILE A 107 6.94 14.87 -14.74
C ILE A 107 7.03 13.36 -14.45
N MET A 108 7.27 13.01 -13.19
CA MET A 108 7.25 11.63 -12.73
C MET A 108 5.81 11.14 -12.76
N ASP A 109 5.61 9.84 -13.00
CA ASP A 109 4.29 9.18 -13.10
C ASP A 109 3.51 9.51 -14.38
N ALA A 110 4.19 10.11 -15.37
CA ALA A 110 3.65 10.39 -16.69
C ALA A 110 4.35 9.55 -17.77
N PRO A 111 3.63 8.92 -18.71
CA PRO A 111 4.22 8.10 -19.76
C PRO A 111 4.84 8.97 -20.87
N LEU A 112 5.98 9.62 -20.58
CA LEU A 112 6.69 10.50 -21.52
C LEU A 112 7.36 9.73 -22.66
N LEU A 113 7.84 8.53 -22.36
CA LEU A 113 8.48 7.61 -23.29
C LEU A 113 7.77 6.26 -23.20
N LEU A 114 7.80 5.54 -24.31
CA LEU A 114 7.23 4.20 -24.40
C LEU A 114 8.27 3.23 -24.95
N ILE A 115 8.48 2.13 -24.23
CA ILE A 115 9.29 1.01 -24.70
C ILE A 115 8.34 -0.07 -25.22
N SER A 116 8.46 -0.38 -26.51
CA SER A 116 7.65 -1.41 -27.18
C SER A 116 8.23 -2.81 -27.06
N VAL A 117 9.55 -2.93 -26.92
CA VAL A 117 10.27 -4.20 -26.83
C VAL A 117 11.20 -4.16 -25.62
N VAL A 118 11.05 -5.14 -24.74
CA VAL A 118 11.87 -5.24 -23.53
C VAL A 118 13.14 -6.01 -23.85
N ASN A 119 14.29 -5.37 -23.63
CA ASN A 119 15.61 -6.02 -23.71
C ASN A 119 16.01 -6.53 -22.31
N PRO A 120 16.12 -7.86 -22.08
CA PRO A 120 16.52 -8.42 -20.79
C PRO A 120 17.90 -7.94 -20.31
N ARG A 121 18.76 -7.47 -21.20
CA ARG A 121 20.07 -6.92 -20.81
C ARG A 121 19.97 -5.57 -20.09
N GLU A 122 18.91 -4.81 -20.34
CA GLU A 122 18.75 -3.42 -19.84
C GLU A 122 17.91 -3.33 -18.56
N VAL A 123 17.27 -4.44 -18.15
CA VAL A 123 16.48 -4.48 -16.93
C VAL A 123 17.35 -4.48 -15.67
N GLN A 124 16.74 -4.38 -14.49
CA GLN A 124 17.47 -4.34 -13.24
C GLN A 124 18.16 -5.68 -12.96
N ARG A 125 19.29 -5.61 -12.25
CA ARG A 125 20.09 -6.77 -11.84
C ARG A 125 19.28 -7.84 -11.07
N GLN A 126 18.28 -7.42 -10.28
CA GLN A 126 17.42 -8.36 -9.55
C GLN A 126 16.72 -9.37 -10.47
N ALA A 127 16.37 -8.98 -11.70
CA ALA A 127 15.81 -9.92 -12.67
C ALA A 127 16.87 -10.84 -13.29
N HIS A 128 18.14 -10.42 -13.32
CA HIS A 128 19.25 -11.27 -13.78
C HIS A 128 19.54 -12.40 -12.79
N ASP A 129 19.35 -12.13 -11.50
CA ASP A 129 19.50 -13.10 -10.41
C ASP A 129 18.29 -14.06 -10.28
N PHE A 130 17.31 -13.99 -11.18
CA PHE A 130 16.12 -14.85 -11.15
C PHE A 130 16.47 -16.25 -11.68
N ASP A 131 16.11 -17.27 -10.90
CA ASP A 131 16.32 -18.68 -11.22
C ASP A 131 15.19 -19.23 -12.10
N VAL A 132 15.59 -19.92 -13.17
CA VAL A 132 14.71 -20.51 -14.18
C VAL A 132 14.93 -22.01 -14.35
N ALA A 133 15.66 -22.64 -13.44
CA ALA A 133 15.90 -24.08 -13.44
C ALA A 133 14.62 -24.89 -13.18
N GLY A 134 14.51 -26.05 -13.82
CA GLY A 134 13.38 -26.97 -13.58
C GLY A 134 13.53 -27.83 -12.33
N ALA A 135 14.77 -28.09 -11.92
CA ALA A 135 15.11 -28.82 -10.71
C ALA A 135 16.53 -28.42 -10.28
N TYR A 136 16.78 -28.39 -8.97
CA TYR A 136 18.12 -28.13 -8.46
C TYR A 136 18.98 -29.40 -8.46
N PRO A 137 20.28 -29.29 -8.78
CA PRO A 137 21.20 -30.43 -8.72
C PRO A 137 21.43 -30.88 -7.27
N LEU A 138 21.81 -32.15 -7.07
CA LEU A 138 22.12 -32.68 -5.73
C LEU A 138 23.20 -31.86 -5.02
N GLU A 139 24.24 -31.48 -5.77
CA GLU A 139 25.37 -30.69 -5.28
C GLU A 139 24.92 -29.37 -4.63
N PHE A 140 23.87 -28.72 -5.16
CA PHE A 140 23.30 -27.52 -4.55
C PHE A 140 22.87 -27.78 -3.10
N TYR A 141 22.13 -28.87 -2.87
CA TYR A 141 21.62 -29.23 -1.55
C TYR A 141 22.75 -29.58 -0.57
N GLU A 142 23.78 -30.30 -1.03
CA GLU A 142 24.95 -30.61 -0.21
C GLU A 142 25.70 -29.34 0.22
N LYS A 143 25.90 -28.39 -0.71
CA LYS A 143 26.54 -27.10 -0.44
C LYS A 143 25.76 -26.25 0.57
N THR A 144 24.43 -26.40 0.65
CA THR A 144 23.64 -25.71 1.67
C THR A 144 23.95 -26.18 3.09
N LEU A 145 24.31 -27.46 3.28
CA LEU A 145 24.69 -28.02 4.58
C LEU A 145 26.03 -27.46 5.06
N GLU A 146 26.94 -27.20 4.12
CA GLU A 146 28.24 -26.56 4.35
C GLU A 146 28.11 -25.04 4.61
N LYS A 147 26.92 -24.45 4.42
CA LYS A 147 26.65 -23.00 4.55
C LYS A 147 27.51 -22.14 3.61
N VAL A 148 27.79 -22.65 2.42
CA VAL A 148 28.53 -21.90 1.39
C VAL A 148 27.72 -20.67 0.96
N GLU A 149 28.41 -19.56 0.69
CA GLU A 149 27.74 -18.35 0.18
C GLU A 149 27.13 -18.58 -1.21
N ALA A 150 25.94 -18.00 -1.44
CA ALA A 150 25.19 -18.17 -2.68
C ALA A 150 25.98 -17.82 -3.96
N LYS A 151 26.92 -16.86 -3.89
CA LYS A 151 27.76 -16.46 -5.03
C LYS A 151 28.65 -17.57 -5.58
N HIS A 152 29.09 -18.50 -4.73
CA HIS A 152 29.93 -19.63 -5.16
C HIS A 152 29.09 -20.77 -5.74
N VAL A 153 27.79 -20.78 -5.42
CA VAL A 153 26.85 -21.84 -5.78
C VAL A 153 26.00 -21.43 -6.99
N SER A 154 25.86 -20.12 -7.26
CA SER A 154 25.07 -19.58 -8.38
C SER A 154 25.41 -20.21 -9.74
N PRO A 155 26.67 -20.54 -10.09
CA PRO A 155 26.98 -21.16 -11.39
C PRO A 155 26.39 -22.57 -11.56
N LEU A 156 25.99 -23.23 -10.47
CA LEU A 156 25.32 -24.54 -10.51
C LEU A 156 23.83 -24.42 -10.88
N ILE A 157 23.27 -23.21 -10.83
CA ILE A 157 21.86 -22.92 -11.09
C ILE A 157 21.73 -22.12 -12.39
N ASP A 158 20.67 -22.39 -13.12
CA ASP A 158 20.35 -21.68 -14.35
C ASP A 158 19.65 -20.34 -14.04
N LEU A 159 20.42 -19.25 -14.11
CA LEU A 159 19.95 -17.89 -13.90
C LEU A 159 19.69 -17.17 -15.22
N ILE A 160 18.79 -16.18 -15.20
CA ILE A 160 18.53 -15.32 -16.38
C ILE A 160 19.82 -14.65 -16.87
N GLU A 161 20.72 -14.26 -15.96
CA GLU A 161 22.04 -13.67 -16.30
C GLU A 161 22.82 -14.53 -17.31
N TYR A 162 22.82 -15.84 -17.14
CA TYR A 162 23.61 -16.77 -17.96
C TYR A 162 23.01 -17.02 -19.35
N ARG A 163 21.77 -16.56 -19.59
CA ARG A 163 21.06 -16.68 -20.85
C ARG A 163 21.10 -15.41 -21.69
N LEU A 164 21.57 -14.30 -21.13
CA LEU A 164 21.62 -13.00 -21.81
C LEU A 164 22.45 -13.06 -23.10
N GLY A 165 21.93 -12.43 -24.16
CA GLY A 165 22.60 -12.40 -25.47
C GLY A 165 22.36 -13.63 -26.35
N THR A 166 21.64 -14.64 -25.85
CA THR A 166 21.18 -15.81 -26.63
C THR A 166 19.66 -15.78 -26.79
N GLU A 167 19.11 -16.65 -27.65
CA GLU A 167 17.64 -16.79 -27.80
C GLU A 167 16.96 -17.25 -26.50
N ALA A 168 17.68 -18.01 -25.67
CA ALA A 168 17.21 -18.51 -24.38
C ALA A 168 16.89 -17.42 -23.35
N GLN A 169 17.22 -16.14 -23.62
CA GLN A 169 16.80 -15.02 -22.77
C GLN A 169 15.28 -14.77 -22.78
N PHE A 170 14.57 -15.27 -23.80
CA PHE A 170 13.12 -15.10 -23.95
C PHE A 170 12.32 -16.39 -23.75
N GLU A 171 12.97 -17.56 -23.74
CA GLU A 171 12.30 -18.86 -23.77
C GLU A 171 12.96 -19.91 -22.87
N GLY A 172 12.26 -21.03 -22.68
CA GLY A 172 12.78 -22.17 -21.93
C GLY A 172 12.91 -21.94 -20.42
N PHE A 173 12.13 -21.01 -19.86
CA PHE A 173 12.08 -20.79 -18.43
C PHE A 173 11.24 -21.89 -17.77
N ARG A 174 11.76 -22.44 -16.68
CA ARG A 174 11.08 -23.47 -15.88
C ARG A 174 10.88 -23.00 -14.46
N PHE A 175 10.20 -23.83 -13.68
CA PHE A 175 9.97 -23.63 -12.26
C PHE A 175 10.07 -25.00 -11.57
N THR A 176 10.49 -24.99 -10.31
CA THR A 176 10.73 -26.21 -9.53
C THR A 176 9.46 -26.82 -8.94
N VAL A 177 8.50 -25.97 -8.55
CA VAL A 177 7.27 -26.39 -7.87
C VAL A 177 6.06 -26.04 -8.73
N PRO A 178 5.36 -27.04 -9.32
CA PRO A 178 4.13 -26.78 -10.06
C PRO A 178 2.99 -26.40 -9.12
N VAL A 179 2.13 -25.49 -9.57
CA VAL A 179 0.87 -25.14 -8.91
C VAL A 179 -0.29 -25.54 -9.81
N SER A 180 -1.37 -26.05 -9.23
CA SER A 180 -2.56 -26.48 -9.99
C SER A 180 -3.38 -25.29 -10.50
N ASN A 181 -3.47 -24.21 -9.72
CA ASN A 181 -4.19 -23.00 -10.09
C ASN A 181 -3.56 -21.78 -9.43
N ILE A 182 -3.15 -20.81 -10.23
CA ILE A 182 -2.56 -19.53 -9.78
C ILE A 182 -3.56 -18.66 -9.02
N ASN A 183 -4.87 -18.88 -9.24
CA ASN A 183 -5.95 -18.15 -8.57
C ASN A 183 -6.38 -18.78 -7.25
N MET A 184 -5.77 -19.91 -6.86
CA MET A 184 -6.11 -20.60 -5.62
C MET A 184 -5.51 -19.84 -4.44
N GLY A 185 -6.34 -19.02 -3.78
CA GLY A 185 -5.93 -18.20 -2.66
C GLY A 185 -7.05 -17.32 -2.12
N VAL A 186 -6.74 -16.55 -1.09
CA VAL A 186 -7.68 -15.58 -0.52
C VAL A 186 -7.65 -14.30 -1.37
N GLU A 187 -8.76 -13.98 -2.02
CA GLU A 187 -8.86 -12.82 -2.93
C GLU A 187 -8.68 -11.47 -2.22
N GLU A 188 -9.07 -11.40 -0.95
CA GLU A 188 -9.02 -10.19 -0.14
C GLU A 188 -8.55 -10.48 1.28
N SER A 189 -7.52 -9.75 1.71
CA SER A 189 -6.98 -9.89 3.05
C SER A 189 -7.99 -9.48 4.12
N ALA A 190 -8.01 -10.22 5.24
CA ALA A 190 -8.84 -9.88 6.40
C ALA A 190 -8.59 -8.44 6.90
N TYR A 191 -7.36 -7.93 6.73
CA TYR A 191 -6.98 -6.57 7.10
C TYR A 191 -7.83 -5.49 6.39
N LYS A 192 -8.21 -5.71 5.11
CA LYS A 192 -9.07 -4.77 4.37
C LYS A 192 -10.52 -4.81 4.84
N ARG A 193 -10.98 -5.96 5.34
CA ARG A 193 -12.36 -6.15 5.84
C ARG A 193 -12.60 -5.51 7.19
N PHE A 194 -11.58 -5.49 8.07
CA PHE A 194 -11.68 -4.81 9.36
C PHE A 194 -11.74 -3.29 9.20
N LYS A 195 -12.79 -2.68 9.75
CA LYS A 195 -13.00 -1.22 9.66
C LYS A 195 -12.23 -0.48 10.73
N THR A 196 -12.21 -1.03 11.94
CA THR A 196 -11.61 -0.36 13.10
C THR A 196 -10.19 -0.84 13.36
N MET A 197 -9.34 0.05 13.88
CA MET A 197 -7.98 -0.31 14.32
C MET A 197 -7.98 -1.32 15.47
N VAL A 198 -9.01 -1.28 16.32
CA VAL A 198 -9.15 -2.21 17.46
C VAL A 198 -9.44 -3.62 16.95
N GLU A 199 -10.32 -3.78 15.95
CA GLU A 199 -10.52 -5.07 15.28
C GLU A 199 -9.24 -5.62 14.66
N LYS A 200 -8.50 -4.77 13.92
CA LYS A 200 -7.22 -5.15 13.29
C LYS A 200 -6.21 -5.64 14.32
N LEU A 201 -6.11 -4.92 15.44
CA LEU A 201 -5.25 -5.30 16.55
C LEU A 201 -5.67 -6.63 17.18
N ASN A 202 -6.95 -6.79 17.49
CA ASN A 202 -7.47 -8.01 18.08
C ASN A 202 -7.26 -9.21 17.15
N GLY A 203 -7.45 -9.02 15.83
CA GLY A 203 -7.15 -10.04 14.83
C GLY A 203 -5.66 -10.42 14.78
N GLN A 204 -4.77 -9.42 14.82
CA GLN A 204 -3.32 -9.65 14.88
C GLN A 204 -2.92 -10.43 16.15
N LEU A 205 -3.46 -10.05 17.30
CA LEU A 205 -3.17 -10.68 18.59
C LEU A 205 -3.76 -12.09 18.70
N ALA A 206 -4.99 -12.29 18.21
CA ALA A 206 -5.60 -13.61 18.14
C ALA A 206 -4.82 -14.57 17.21
N LEU A 207 -4.23 -14.05 16.13
CA LEU A 207 -3.34 -14.85 15.28
C LEU A 207 -2.02 -15.17 16.01
N ALA A 208 -1.44 -14.20 16.72
CA ALA A 208 -0.23 -14.43 17.51
C ALA A 208 -0.43 -15.47 18.62
N GLU A 209 -1.62 -15.57 19.20
CA GLU A 209 -1.97 -16.61 20.19
C GLU A 209 -2.08 -18.02 19.58
N LYS A 210 -2.35 -18.11 18.27
CA LYS A 210 -2.52 -19.40 17.57
C LYS A 210 -1.21 -19.95 16.99
N ILE A 211 -0.23 -19.10 16.73
CA ILE A 211 1.02 -19.48 16.06
C ILE A 211 2.09 -19.79 17.11
N GLU A 212 2.58 -21.02 17.12
CA GLU A 212 3.62 -21.48 18.06
C GLU A 212 4.93 -20.69 17.94
N ALA A 213 5.33 -20.34 16.71
CA ALA A 213 6.54 -19.56 16.45
C ALA A 213 6.47 -18.09 16.93
N VAL A 214 5.31 -17.60 17.38
CA VAL A 214 5.09 -16.19 17.73
C VAL A 214 4.79 -16.02 19.21
N ASP A 215 5.65 -15.26 19.91
CA ASP A 215 5.39 -14.86 21.29
C ASP A 215 4.41 -13.68 21.33
N ALA A 216 3.14 -13.98 21.61
CA ALA A 216 2.06 -13.00 21.72
C ALA A 216 2.36 -11.88 22.73
N ARG A 217 3.05 -12.17 23.84
CA ARG A 217 3.41 -11.17 24.85
C ARG A 217 4.43 -10.16 24.29
N LYS A 218 5.42 -10.64 23.53
CA LYS A 218 6.38 -9.75 22.83
C LYS A 218 5.72 -8.92 21.75
N VAL A 219 4.78 -9.49 20.99
CA VAL A 219 4.02 -8.73 19.97
C VAL A 219 3.18 -7.64 20.63
N ALA A 220 2.40 -7.98 21.66
CA ALA A 220 1.62 -7.03 22.43
C ALA A 220 2.47 -5.88 23.00
N LEU A 221 3.64 -6.20 23.56
CA LEU A 221 4.58 -5.21 24.08
C LEU A 221 5.10 -4.27 22.98
N LYS A 222 5.46 -4.81 21.80
CA LYS A 222 5.92 -4.01 20.65
C LYS A 222 4.82 -3.08 20.15
N VAL A 223 3.58 -3.56 20.05
CA VAL A 223 2.44 -2.74 19.64
C VAL A 223 2.21 -1.59 20.62
N LEU A 224 2.16 -1.91 21.91
CA LEU A 224 1.93 -0.92 22.97
C LEU A 224 2.99 0.19 22.96
N THR A 225 4.26 -0.18 22.85
CA THR A 225 5.40 0.75 22.94
C THR A 225 5.60 1.58 21.68
N ARG A 226 5.56 0.96 20.50
CA ARG A 226 5.87 1.62 19.22
C ARG A 226 4.70 2.39 18.64
N HIS A 227 3.47 1.91 18.86
CA HIS A 227 2.27 2.53 18.30
C HIS A 227 1.48 3.30 19.36
N PHE A 228 0.93 2.62 20.37
CA PHE A 228 -0.08 3.23 21.24
C PHE A 228 0.48 4.31 22.16
N ILE A 229 1.49 4.01 22.95
CA ILE A 229 2.10 5.00 23.87
C ILE A 229 2.65 6.19 23.09
N ARG A 230 3.24 5.95 21.92
CA ARG A 230 3.79 7.01 21.06
C ARG A 230 2.69 7.91 20.50
N ASP A 231 1.58 7.33 20.06
CA ASP A 231 0.46 8.08 19.50
C ASP A 231 -0.31 8.86 20.58
N ILE A 232 -0.62 8.22 21.73
CA ILE A 232 -1.31 8.90 22.84
C ILE A 232 -0.47 10.08 23.35
N ALA A 233 0.82 9.86 23.64
CA ALA A 233 1.71 10.93 24.11
C ALA A 233 1.93 12.01 23.03
N GLY A 234 2.01 11.62 21.76
CA GLY A 234 2.13 12.53 20.62
C GLY A 234 0.90 13.44 20.49
N ASN A 235 -0.29 12.85 20.53
CA ASN A 235 -1.56 13.57 20.44
C ASN A 235 -1.79 14.46 21.66
N LEU A 236 -1.43 14.01 22.86
CA LEU A 236 -1.51 14.81 24.08
C LEU A 236 -0.59 16.04 24.00
N ARG A 237 0.67 15.86 23.60
CA ARG A 237 1.62 16.97 23.40
C ARG A 237 1.16 17.93 22.31
N ALA A 238 0.63 17.39 21.21
CA ALA A 238 0.08 18.19 20.12
C ALA A 238 -1.14 18.98 20.59
N PHE A 239 -2.03 18.38 21.38
CA PHE A 239 -3.21 19.05 21.92
C PHE A 239 -2.84 20.25 22.80
N SER A 240 -1.83 20.13 23.66
CA SER A 240 -1.38 21.20 24.55
C SER A 240 -0.63 22.32 23.82
N THR A 241 -0.06 22.06 22.64
CA THR A 241 0.76 23.03 21.87
C THR A 241 0.11 23.49 20.56
N GLN A 242 -1.09 23.01 20.23
CA GLN A 242 -1.74 23.26 18.95
C GLN A 242 -2.08 24.73 18.70
N GLY A 243 -2.13 25.09 17.42
CA GLY A 243 -2.75 26.32 16.95
C GLY A 243 -4.24 26.12 16.64
N PHE A 244 -4.89 27.23 16.33
CA PHE A 244 -6.30 27.31 15.96
C PHE A 244 -6.42 27.64 14.48
N ARG A 245 -7.42 27.07 13.81
CA ARG A 245 -7.72 27.37 12.40
C ARG A 245 -9.13 27.94 12.29
N CYS A 246 -9.29 28.98 11.47
CA CYS A 246 -10.63 29.44 11.12
C CYS A 246 -11.27 28.50 10.09
N LYS A 247 -12.51 28.06 10.34
CA LYS A 247 -13.28 27.22 9.41
C LYS A 247 -13.55 27.89 8.06
N ALA A 248 -13.75 29.21 8.05
CA ALA A 248 -14.14 29.94 6.85
C ALA A 248 -12.95 30.32 5.95
N CYS A 249 -11.87 30.89 6.52
CA CYS A 249 -10.74 31.41 5.74
C CYS A 249 -9.45 30.59 5.87
N ASN A 250 -9.45 29.50 6.64
CA ASN A 250 -8.30 28.62 6.88
C ASN A 250 -7.05 29.29 7.49
N LYS A 251 -7.16 30.55 7.93
CA LYS A 251 -6.08 31.25 8.61
C LYS A 251 -5.76 30.56 9.93
N ARG A 252 -4.45 30.40 10.18
CA ARG A 252 -3.92 29.74 11.37
C ARG A 252 -3.49 30.78 12.40
N PHE A 253 -3.82 30.52 13.66
CA PHE A 253 -3.50 31.38 14.79
C PHE A 253 -2.80 30.54 15.86
N ARG A 254 -1.68 31.05 16.41
CA ARG A 254 -0.98 30.36 17.51
C ARG A 254 -1.79 30.36 18.81
N ARG A 255 -2.63 31.37 19.03
CA ARG A 255 -3.49 31.54 20.22
C ARG A 255 -4.87 32.01 19.77
N ILE A 256 -5.90 31.71 20.57
CA ILE A 256 -7.26 32.23 20.31
C ILE A 256 -7.22 33.75 20.48
N PRO A 257 -7.65 34.54 19.47
CA PRO A 257 -7.87 35.97 19.62
C PRO A 257 -8.88 36.25 20.74
N LEU A 258 -8.67 37.30 21.53
CA LEU A 258 -9.54 37.64 22.67
C LEU A 258 -11.02 37.83 22.29
N ARG A 259 -11.31 38.20 21.03
CA ARG A 259 -12.68 38.31 20.50
C ARG A 259 -13.37 36.96 20.28
N GLY A 260 -12.67 35.83 20.43
CA GLY A 260 -13.18 34.47 20.18
C GLY A 260 -13.49 34.13 18.71
N LYS A 261 -13.46 35.11 17.81
CA LYS A 261 -13.74 34.97 16.38
C LYS A 261 -12.51 35.31 15.53
N CYS A 262 -12.49 34.83 14.29
CA CYS A 262 -11.44 35.19 13.35
C CYS A 262 -11.46 36.72 13.07
N PRO A 263 -10.33 37.43 13.24
CA PRO A 263 -10.28 38.88 13.01
C PRO A 263 -10.45 39.27 11.53
N GLN A 264 -10.25 38.33 10.59
CA GLN A 264 -10.31 38.62 9.15
C GLN A 264 -11.70 38.38 8.55
N CYS A 265 -12.40 37.32 8.96
CA CYS A 265 -13.69 36.94 8.36
C CYS A 265 -14.82 36.75 9.37
N GLY A 266 -14.59 36.96 10.67
CA GLY A 266 -15.59 36.74 11.72
C GLY A 266 -15.96 35.28 11.98
N GLY A 267 -15.40 34.32 11.23
CA GLY A 267 -15.69 32.90 11.34
C GLY A 267 -15.21 32.25 12.65
N GLU A 268 -15.82 31.12 12.97
CA GLU A 268 -15.47 30.29 14.14
C GLU A 268 -14.05 29.72 14.02
N LEU A 269 -13.38 29.66 15.16
CA LEU A 269 -12.04 29.06 15.31
C LEU A 269 -12.18 27.67 15.90
N THR A 270 -11.52 26.70 15.29
CA THR A 270 -11.50 25.32 15.77
C THR A 270 -10.11 24.83 16.09
N LEU A 271 -10.09 23.88 17.02
CA LEU A 271 -8.91 23.07 17.34
C LEU A 271 -8.56 22.18 16.14
N THR A 272 -7.27 21.88 16.01
CA THR A 272 -6.77 20.92 15.03
C THR A 272 -6.75 19.49 15.57
N VAL A 273 -6.57 19.34 16.89
CA VAL A 273 -6.54 18.08 17.62
C VAL A 273 -7.64 18.14 18.68
N TYR A 274 -8.50 17.12 18.67
CA TYR A 274 -9.63 17.00 19.59
C TYR A 274 -9.37 15.94 20.65
N ARG A 275 -10.06 16.05 21.79
CA ARG A 275 -9.99 15.09 22.92
C ARG A 275 -10.13 13.63 22.47
N GLY A 276 -11.11 13.33 21.62
CA GLY A 276 -11.36 11.97 21.13
C GLY A 276 -10.18 11.37 20.36
N GLY A 277 -9.30 12.20 19.77
CA GLY A 277 -8.07 11.71 19.13
C GLY A 277 -7.03 11.19 20.14
N ILE A 278 -7.03 11.72 21.36
CA ILE A 278 -6.11 11.31 22.43
C ILE A 278 -6.64 10.05 23.12
N GLU A 279 -7.95 9.99 23.41
CA GLU A 279 -8.57 8.88 24.16
C GLU A 279 -8.73 7.60 23.34
N LYS A 280 -8.67 7.68 22.01
CA LYS A 280 -8.95 6.58 21.07
C LYS A 280 -8.28 5.25 21.40
N TYR A 281 -7.04 5.26 21.90
CA TYR A 281 -6.24 4.06 22.16
C TYR A 281 -6.03 3.74 23.64
N LEU A 282 -6.57 4.56 24.55
CA LEU A 282 -6.29 4.44 25.97
C LEU A 282 -6.89 3.15 26.56
N GLU A 283 -8.16 2.87 26.25
CA GLU A 283 -8.84 1.63 26.67
C GLU A 283 -8.19 0.38 26.09
N ALA A 284 -7.82 0.42 24.80
CA ALA A 284 -7.15 -0.70 24.13
C ALA A 284 -5.76 -0.98 24.75
N ALA A 285 -5.02 0.07 25.11
CA ALA A 285 -3.73 -0.06 25.79
C ALA A 285 -3.88 -0.70 27.18
N GLU A 286 -4.85 -0.27 27.99
CA GLU A 286 -5.15 -0.89 29.29
C GLU A 286 -5.53 -2.37 29.15
N HIS A 287 -6.38 -2.70 28.17
CA HIS A 287 -6.81 -4.07 27.92
C HIS A 287 -5.63 -4.99 27.58
N ILE A 288 -4.72 -4.54 26.69
CA ILE A 288 -3.53 -5.30 26.30
C ILE A 288 -2.61 -5.56 27.51
N ILE A 289 -2.38 -4.53 28.33
CA ILE A 289 -1.51 -4.64 29.50
C ILE A 289 -2.04 -5.71 30.47
N LYS A 290 -3.35 -5.69 30.73
CA LYS A 290 -4.03 -6.67 31.59
C LYS A 290 -4.00 -8.07 30.99
N LYS A 291 -4.41 -8.22 29.72
CA LYS A 291 -4.54 -9.52 29.05
C LYS A 291 -3.20 -10.27 28.96
N TYR A 292 -2.11 -9.59 28.61
CA TYR A 292 -0.80 -10.23 28.41
C TYR A 292 0.16 -10.10 29.61
N GLY A 293 -0.32 -9.60 30.74
CA GLY A 293 0.49 -9.43 31.95
C GLY A 293 1.79 -8.65 31.68
N LEU A 294 1.67 -7.49 31.02
CA LEU A 294 2.83 -6.67 30.65
C LEU A 294 3.47 -6.00 31.91
N PRO A 295 4.76 -5.62 31.86
CA PRO A 295 5.45 -5.03 33.00
C PRO A 295 4.71 -3.84 33.63
N LYS A 296 4.72 -3.74 34.97
CA LYS A 296 4.02 -2.71 35.76
C LYS A 296 4.34 -1.28 35.31
N TYR A 297 5.56 -1.03 34.83
CA TYR A 297 5.96 0.26 34.28
C TYR A 297 5.00 0.78 33.20
N TYR A 298 4.53 -0.09 32.30
CA TYR A 298 3.61 0.32 31.23
C TYR A 298 2.21 0.60 31.75
N ALA A 299 1.75 -0.18 32.74
CA ALA A 299 0.48 0.07 33.42
C ALA A 299 0.48 1.45 34.10
N GLN A 300 1.55 1.77 34.84
CA GLN A 300 1.74 3.07 35.47
C GLN A 300 1.79 4.20 34.45
N ARG A 301 2.51 4.00 33.34
CA ARG A 301 2.62 5.02 32.29
C ARG A 301 1.28 5.34 31.63
N VAL A 302 0.46 4.34 31.35
CA VAL A 302 -0.89 4.57 30.79
C VAL A 302 -1.80 5.23 31.81
N ALA A 303 -1.72 4.84 33.09
CA ALA A 303 -2.48 5.49 34.17
C ALA A 303 -2.13 6.97 34.33
N LEU A 304 -0.84 7.33 34.34
CA LEU A 304 -0.40 8.73 34.41
C LEU A 304 -0.95 9.57 33.25
N VAL A 305 -0.93 9.01 32.04
CA VAL A 305 -1.47 9.69 30.85
C VAL A 305 -2.99 9.88 30.96
N LYS A 306 -3.70 8.89 31.52
CA LYS A 306 -5.13 8.99 31.79
C LYS A 306 -5.45 10.09 32.81
N ASP A 307 -4.68 10.17 33.89
CA ASP A 307 -4.84 11.19 34.91
C ASP A 307 -4.55 12.59 34.36
N GLU A 308 -3.54 12.73 33.50
CA GLU A 308 -3.22 13.98 32.82
C GLU A 308 -4.35 14.42 31.87
N ILE A 309 -4.92 13.49 31.10
CA ILE A 309 -6.10 13.75 30.26
C ILE A 309 -7.28 14.21 31.13
N ASN A 310 -7.58 13.50 32.22
CA ASN A 310 -8.67 13.88 33.11
C ASN A 310 -8.46 15.28 33.68
N SER A 311 -7.25 15.59 34.16
CA SER A 311 -6.90 16.92 34.70
C SER A 311 -7.03 18.04 33.66
N LEU A 312 -6.59 17.80 32.42
CA LEU A 312 -6.68 18.80 31.34
C LEU A 312 -8.11 19.08 30.88
N PHE A 313 -8.98 18.07 30.90
CA PHE A 313 -10.36 18.19 30.42
C PHE A 313 -11.39 18.36 31.53
N GLU A 314 -11.02 18.24 32.80
CA GLU A 314 -11.90 18.53 33.92
C GLU A 314 -12.11 20.04 34.08
N SER A 315 -13.18 20.53 33.43
CA SER A 315 -13.79 21.81 33.75
C SER A 315 -15.32 21.72 33.71
N ARG A 316 -15.92 21.70 34.92
CA ARG A 316 -17.28 22.13 35.32
C ARG A 316 -18.43 21.97 34.30
N LYS A 317 -18.60 20.83 33.64
CA LYS A 317 -19.93 20.45 33.14
C LYS A 317 -20.58 19.55 34.17
N PRO A 318 -21.82 19.83 34.63
CA PRO A 318 -22.50 18.91 35.54
C PRO A 318 -22.54 17.54 34.88
N ARG A 319 -21.93 16.54 35.54
CA ARG A 319 -22.03 15.15 35.09
C ARG A 319 -23.50 14.76 35.18
N GLN A 320 -24.08 14.32 34.08
CA GLN A 320 -25.36 13.63 34.11
C GLN A 320 -25.13 12.28 34.81
N ILE A 321 -25.58 12.19 36.05
CA ILE A 321 -25.46 11.00 36.88
C ILE A 321 -26.54 10.01 36.43
N SER A 322 -26.21 8.73 36.30
CA SER A 322 -27.23 7.72 35.98
C SER A 322 -28.05 7.41 37.23
N LEU A 323 -29.36 7.20 37.09
CA LEU A 323 -30.24 6.85 38.22
C LEU A 323 -29.83 5.55 38.93
N THR A 324 -29.08 4.69 38.24
CA THR A 324 -28.52 3.44 38.77
C THR A 324 -27.34 3.63 39.72
N ASP A 325 -26.69 4.80 39.73
CA ASP A 325 -25.57 5.07 40.65
C ASP A 325 -26.04 5.37 42.09
N PHE A 326 -27.37 5.43 42.31
CA PHE A 326 -28.01 5.64 43.61
C PHE A 326 -28.73 4.40 44.15
N ALA A 327 -28.63 3.25 43.47
CA ALA A 327 -29.32 2.01 43.83
C ALA A 327 -28.43 1.04 44.63
#